data_AF-A0A7C3S266-F1
#
_entry.id   AF-A0A7C3S266-F1
#
_cell.length_a   1.000
_cell.length_b   1.000
_cell.length_c   1.000
_cell.angle_alpha   90.00
_cell.angle_beta   90.00
_cell.angle_gamma   90.00
#
_symmetry.space_group_name_H-M   'P 1'
#
loop_
_entity.id
_entity.type
_entity.pdbx_description
1 polymer ?
#
loop_
_entity_poly.entity_id
_entity_poly.type
_entity_poly.pdbx_seq_one_letter_code
_entity_poly.pdbx_strand_id
1 'polypeptide(L)'
;MKQQESLPELIRIIEEKTRKIAIIACEVLCREVCYASLVTRNIVHPVFKTKGLHDNPEKMRLELQEEIDRISFSSSERYQAIVLIYGLCSNGTVGLIARDVPLVIPRAHDCITLFLGSKERYAKEFSKNPGTYYFTTGWVERGSESVGVYTSCSICHSSFHKRATRRREKRG
;
A
#
# COMPACT_ATOMS: atom_id res chain seq x y z
N MET A 1 -5.95 45.22 12.81
CA MET A 1 -4.72 44.52 13.28
C MET A 1 -5.13 43.10 13.67
N LYS A 2 -4.69 42.08 12.92
CA LYS A 2 -5.02 40.68 13.26
C LYS A 2 -4.25 40.31 14.53
N GLN A 3 -4.96 39.82 15.54
CA GLN A 3 -4.35 39.30 16.77
C GLN A 3 -3.39 38.18 16.39
N GLN A 4 -2.13 38.29 16.84
CA GLN A 4 -1.11 37.28 16.64
C GLN A 4 -1.35 36.18 17.68
N GLU A 5 -1.77 34.99 17.23
CA GLU A 5 -1.96 33.83 18.11
C GLU A 5 -0.65 33.50 18.81
N SER A 6 -0.73 33.26 20.12
CA SER A 6 0.45 32.93 20.94
C SER A 6 1.00 31.55 20.57
N LEU A 7 2.32 31.35 20.66
CA LEU A 7 2.96 30.06 20.33
C LEU A 7 2.33 28.84 21.04
N PRO A 8 1.88 28.91 22.31
CA PRO A 8 1.16 27.81 22.97
C PRO A 8 -0.19 27.48 22.34
N GLU A 9 -0.89 28.47 21.80
CA GLU A 9 -2.20 28.30 21.14
C GLU A 9 -2.04 27.63 19.78
N LEU A 10 -0.99 28.00 19.03
CA LEU A 10 -0.59 27.32 17.80
C LEU A 10 -0.22 25.85 18.03
N ILE A 11 0.55 25.55 19.09
CA ILE A 11 0.89 24.17 19.46
C ILE A 11 -0.39 23.38 19.78
N ARG A 12 -1.31 23.94 20.57
CA ARG A 12 -2.59 23.28 20.88
C ARG A 12 -3.42 22.99 19.64
N ILE A 13 -3.52 23.94 18.71
CA ILE A 13 -4.26 23.78 17.45
C ILE A 13 -3.61 22.70 16.56
N ILE A 14 -2.27 22.63 16.53
CA ILE A 14 -1.54 21.60 15.79
C ILE A 14 -1.80 20.23 16.41
N GLU A 15 -1.69 20.10 17.73
CA GLU A 15 -1.93 18.84 18.45
C GLU A 15 -3.38 18.35 18.33
N GLU A 16 -4.38 19.24 18.46
CA GLU A 16 -5.81 18.90 18.28
C GLU A 16 -6.13 18.40 16.87
N LYS A 17 -5.41 18.88 15.85
CA LYS A 17 -5.64 18.50 14.44
C LYS A 17 -4.78 17.34 13.97
N THR A 18 -3.72 17.00 14.68
CA THR A 18 -2.76 15.98 14.27
C THR A 18 -3.14 14.63 14.85
N ARG A 19 -3.46 13.67 13.97
CA ARG A 19 -3.77 12.30 14.38
C ARG A 19 -2.55 11.40 14.27
N LYS A 20 -2.36 10.49 15.22
CA LYS A 20 -1.42 9.37 15.12
C LYS A 20 -2.14 8.17 14.50
N ILE A 21 -1.67 7.73 13.33
CA ILE A 21 -2.22 6.60 12.59
C ILE A 21 -1.14 5.55 12.33
N ALA A 22 -1.52 4.29 12.42
CA ALA A 22 -0.69 3.19 11.97
C ALA A 22 -1.08 2.83 10.53
N ILE A 23 -0.11 2.51 9.70
CA ILE A 23 -0.31 2.02 8.34
C ILE A 23 0.29 0.63 8.25
N ILE A 24 -0.48 -0.36 7.80
CA ILE A 24 0.04 -1.68 7.44
C ILE A 24 -0.09 -1.81 5.93
N ALA A 25 1.03 -1.94 5.21
CA ALA A 25 1.07 -1.84 3.76
C ALA A 25 1.89 -2.94 3.10
N CYS A 26 1.51 -3.30 1.87
CA CYS A 26 2.39 -4.10 1.02
C CYS A 26 3.63 -3.28 0.66
N GLU A 27 4.82 -3.85 0.78
CA GLU A 27 6.07 -3.14 0.48
C GLU A 27 6.17 -2.63 -0.96
N VAL A 28 5.41 -3.22 -1.90
CA VAL A 28 5.35 -2.74 -3.29
C VAL A 28 4.77 -1.32 -3.40
N LEU A 29 4.02 -0.86 -2.39
CA LEU A 29 3.44 0.48 -2.28
C LEU A 29 4.28 1.42 -1.39
N CYS A 30 5.50 1.04 -1.05
CA CYS A 30 6.34 1.80 -0.12
C CYS A 30 6.56 3.25 -0.57
N ARG A 31 6.77 3.49 -1.87
CA ARG A 31 7.01 4.86 -2.39
C ARG A 31 5.77 5.73 -2.19
N GLU A 32 4.60 5.20 -2.52
CA GLU A 32 3.32 5.89 -2.41
C GLU A 32 2.96 6.16 -0.95
N VAL A 33 3.17 5.17 -0.08
CA VAL A 33 2.94 5.30 1.37
C VAL A 33 3.89 6.32 1.98
N CYS A 34 5.20 6.25 1.69
CA CYS A 34 6.17 7.21 2.22
C CYS A 34 5.89 8.63 1.73
N TYR A 35 5.51 8.80 0.45
CA TYR A 35 5.10 10.09 -0.08
C TYR A 35 3.84 10.61 0.62
N ALA A 36 2.81 9.77 0.80
CA ALA A 36 1.60 10.16 1.51
C ALA A 36 1.87 10.53 2.97
N SER A 37 2.77 9.80 3.64
CA SER A 37 3.24 10.10 5.01
C SER A 37 3.99 11.42 5.10
N LEU A 38 4.68 11.85 4.04
CA LEU A 38 5.40 13.11 4.02
C LEU A 38 4.46 14.31 3.89
N VAL A 39 3.37 14.18 3.14
CA VAL A 39 2.48 15.31 2.81
C VAL A 39 1.26 15.42 3.71
N THR A 40 1.00 14.42 4.55
CA THR A 40 -0.09 14.45 5.52
C THR A 40 0.28 15.27 6.76
N ARG A 41 -0.73 15.79 7.45
CA ARG A 41 -0.57 16.43 8.77
C ARG A 41 -0.52 15.41 9.90
N ASN A 42 -0.81 14.14 9.63
CA ASN A 42 -0.88 13.09 10.63
C ASN A 42 0.52 12.56 10.97
N ILE A 43 0.71 12.10 12.20
CA ILE A 43 1.87 11.30 12.58
C ILE A 43 1.61 9.87 12.10
N VAL A 44 2.46 9.39 11.19
CA VAL A 44 2.27 8.09 10.55
C VAL A 44 3.32 7.10 11.04
N HIS A 45 2.87 5.93 11.47
CA HIS A 45 3.71 4.77 11.74
C HIS A 45 3.50 3.70 10.65
N PRO A 46 4.34 3.67 9.60
CA PRO A 46 4.21 2.68 8.52
C PRO A 46 4.91 1.36 8.87
N VAL A 47 4.19 0.26 8.67
CA VAL A 47 4.67 -1.12 8.73
C VAL A 47 4.51 -1.74 7.36
N PHE A 48 5.61 -2.23 6.78
CA PHE A 48 5.60 -2.87 5.47
C PHE A 48 5.71 -4.39 5.61
N LYS A 49 4.84 -5.13 4.93
CA LYS A 49 4.95 -6.59 4.79
C LYS A 49 5.46 -6.95 3.41
N THR A 50 6.16 -8.08 3.35
CA THR A 50 6.82 -8.53 2.11
C THR A 50 5.80 -8.83 1.01
N LYS A 51 6.20 -8.63 -0.24
CA LYS A 51 5.33 -8.91 -1.39
C LYS A 51 4.97 -10.39 -1.51
N GLY A 52 5.87 -11.28 -1.08
CA GLY A 52 5.65 -12.74 -1.03
C GLY A 52 4.52 -13.17 -0.11
N LEU A 53 4.01 -12.28 0.74
CA LEU A 53 2.81 -12.55 1.52
C LEU A 53 1.57 -12.79 0.62
N HIS A 54 1.59 -12.32 -0.63
CA HIS A 54 0.52 -12.56 -1.63
C HIS A 54 0.48 -14.00 -2.16
N ASP A 55 1.50 -14.81 -1.90
CA ASP A 55 1.56 -16.20 -2.37
C ASP A 55 0.66 -17.14 -1.54
N ASN A 56 0.29 -16.73 -0.32
CA ASN A 56 -0.58 -17.50 0.56
C ASN A 56 -1.57 -16.58 1.33
N PRO A 57 -2.84 -16.50 0.90
CA PRO A 57 -3.86 -15.65 1.53
C PRO A 57 -4.17 -15.97 3.00
N GLU A 58 -4.04 -17.23 3.43
CA GLU A 58 -4.25 -17.59 4.83
C GLU A 58 -3.11 -17.06 5.70
N LYS A 59 -1.87 -17.28 5.26
CA LYS A 59 -0.68 -16.72 5.90
C LYS A 59 -0.75 -15.19 5.93
N MET A 60 -1.19 -14.56 4.85
CA MET A 60 -1.43 -13.12 4.80
C MET A 60 -2.37 -12.66 5.91
N ARG A 61 -3.52 -13.31 6.03
CA ARG A 61 -4.52 -12.94 7.04
C ARG A 61 -3.96 -13.04 8.45
N LEU A 62 -3.24 -14.13 8.75
CA LEU A 62 -2.61 -14.34 10.06
C LEU A 62 -1.59 -13.25 10.36
N GLU A 63 -0.66 -12.99 9.44
CA GLU A 63 0.38 -11.98 9.64
C GLU A 63 -0.17 -10.55 9.73
N LEU A 64 -1.23 -10.24 8.99
CA LEU A 64 -1.91 -8.94 9.10
C LEU A 64 -2.66 -8.82 10.42
N GLN A 65 -3.31 -9.88 10.89
CA GLN A 65 -4.00 -9.88 12.18
C GLN A 65 -3.01 -9.76 13.34
N GLU A 66 -1.87 -10.45 13.30
CA GLU A 66 -0.81 -10.33 14.30
C GLU A 66 -0.30 -8.89 14.43
N GLU A 67 -0.15 -8.19 13.30
CA GLU A 67 0.29 -6.79 13.31
C GLU A 67 -0.82 -5.86 13.83
N ILE A 68 -2.08 -6.08 13.44
CA ILE A 68 -3.23 -5.35 13.99
C ILE A 68 -3.29 -5.52 15.52
N ASP A 69 -3.13 -6.75 16.01
CA ASP A 69 -3.17 -7.08 17.44
C ASP A 69 -2.02 -6.41 18.18
N ARG A 70 -0.80 -6.47 17.63
CA ARG A 70 0.37 -5.80 18.19
C ARG A 70 0.17 -4.30 18.35
N ILE A 71 -0.35 -3.64 17.32
CA ILE A 71 -0.61 -2.19 17.35
C ILE A 71 -1.72 -1.86 18.36
N SER A 72 -2.78 -2.66 18.38
CA SER A 72 -3.94 -2.47 19.24
C SER A 72 -3.59 -2.63 20.72
N PHE A 73 -2.75 -3.61 21.06
CA PHE A 73 -2.36 -3.88 22.45
C PHE A 73 -1.12 -3.12 22.92
N SER A 74 -0.57 -2.21 22.10
CA SER A 74 0.58 -1.40 22.47
C SER A 74 0.21 -0.38 23.56
N SER A 75 0.73 -0.57 24.77
CA SER A 75 0.47 0.32 25.91
C SER A 75 1.19 1.68 25.81
N SER A 76 2.22 1.78 24.97
CA SER A 76 3.03 2.99 24.80
C SER A 76 2.46 3.96 23.76
N GLU A 77 1.56 3.52 22.89
CA GLU A 77 1.12 4.31 21.74
C GLU A 77 -0.38 4.21 21.49
N ARG A 78 -1.10 5.33 21.69
CA ARG A 78 -2.54 5.38 21.40
C ARG A 78 -2.81 5.79 19.95
N TYR A 79 -2.98 4.82 19.07
CA TYR A 79 -3.38 5.04 17.67
C TYR A 79 -4.87 5.38 17.54
N GLN A 80 -5.22 6.29 16.64
CA GLN A 80 -6.64 6.61 16.36
C GLN A 80 -7.23 5.78 15.22
N ALA A 81 -6.38 5.20 14.37
CA ALA A 81 -6.79 4.28 13.31
C ALA A 81 -5.61 3.42 12.86
N ILE A 82 -5.92 2.21 12.39
CA ILE A 82 -5.04 1.37 11.58
C ILE A 82 -5.56 1.43 10.15
N VAL A 83 -4.74 1.88 9.22
CA VAL A 83 -5.08 1.96 7.79
C VAL A 83 -4.37 0.83 7.04
N LEU A 84 -5.14 -0.06 6.44
CA LEU A 84 -4.60 -1.09 5.57
C LEU A 84 -4.42 -0.56 4.16
N ILE A 85 -3.22 -0.68 3.61
CA ILE A 85 -2.91 -0.38 2.22
C ILE A 85 -2.84 -1.71 1.46
N TYR A 86 -3.99 -2.38 1.43
CA TYR A 86 -4.26 -3.66 0.79
C TYR A 86 -5.68 -3.66 0.22
N GLY A 87 -5.88 -4.27 -0.94
CA GLY A 87 -7.23 -4.63 -1.40
C GLY A 87 -7.73 -5.91 -0.74
N LEU A 88 -8.64 -6.63 -1.41
CA LEU A 88 -9.02 -7.99 -1.00
C LEU A 88 -7.86 -8.98 -1.16
N CYS A 89 -7.00 -8.81 -2.18
CA CYS A 89 -5.78 -9.59 -2.42
C CYS A 89 -6.02 -11.11 -2.29
N SER A 90 -6.85 -11.66 -3.18
CA SER A 90 -7.29 -13.06 -3.12
C SER A 90 -7.99 -13.43 -1.80
N ASN A 91 -8.74 -12.48 -1.25
CA ASN A 91 -9.42 -12.55 0.05
C ASN A 91 -8.48 -12.68 1.27
N GLY A 92 -7.19 -12.34 1.13
CA GLY A 92 -6.24 -12.34 2.25
C GLY A 92 -6.59 -11.34 3.36
N THR A 93 -7.37 -10.30 3.07
CA THR A 93 -7.86 -9.34 4.09
C THR A 93 -9.25 -9.68 4.65
N VAL A 94 -9.93 -10.70 4.12
CA VAL A 94 -11.26 -11.09 4.59
C VAL A 94 -11.16 -11.77 5.95
N GLY A 95 -12.00 -11.35 6.89
CA GLY A 95 -12.03 -11.90 8.26
C GLY A 95 -11.05 -11.26 9.23
N LEU A 96 -10.34 -10.19 8.84
CA LEU A 96 -9.57 -9.37 9.77
C LEU A 96 -10.50 -8.70 10.79
N ILE A 97 -10.08 -8.71 12.05
CA ILE A 97 -10.84 -8.22 13.19
C ILE A 97 -10.17 -6.96 13.71
N ALA A 98 -10.91 -5.85 13.70
CA ALA A 98 -10.54 -4.65 14.44
C ALA A 98 -10.66 -4.92 15.94
N ARG A 99 -9.69 -4.44 16.73
CA ARG A 99 -9.73 -4.52 18.19
C ARG A 99 -10.32 -3.23 18.75
N ASP A 100 -9.61 -2.57 19.65
CA ASP A 100 -9.95 -1.26 20.20
C ASP A 100 -9.59 -0.09 19.25
N VAL A 101 -8.67 -0.32 18.30
CA VAL A 101 -8.33 0.65 17.26
C VAL A 101 -9.14 0.41 15.98
N PRO A 102 -9.83 1.43 15.44
CA PRO A 102 -10.58 1.30 14.18
C PRO A 102 -9.71 0.89 13.01
N LEU A 103 -10.16 -0.11 12.25
CA LEU A 103 -9.50 -0.60 11.04
C LEU A 103 -10.15 0.03 9.79
N VAL A 104 -9.33 0.68 8.95
CA VAL A 104 -9.74 1.29 7.68
C VAL A 104 -9.17 0.48 6.53
N ILE A 105 -10.05 -0.04 5.66
CA ILE A 105 -9.67 -0.87 4.51
C ILE A 105 -10.23 -0.24 3.22
N PRO A 106 -9.42 -0.08 2.15
CA PRO A 106 -9.91 0.43 0.89
C PRO A 106 -10.81 -0.60 0.21
N ARG A 107 -11.87 -0.11 -0.45
CA ARG A 107 -12.74 -0.95 -1.29
C ARG A 107 -12.07 -1.23 -2.64
N ALA A 108 -11.14 -2.17 -2.64
CA ALA A 108 -10.29 -2.53 -3.76
C ALA A 108 -10.19 -4.04 -3.94
N HIS A 109 -10.06 -4.52 -5.19
CA HIS A 109 -9.88 -5.96 -5.45
C HIS A 109 -8.51 -6.44 -4.99
N ASP A 110 -7.47 -5.65 -5.25
CA ASP A 110 -6.08 -5.95 -4.91
C ASP A 110 -5.27 -4.63 -4.83
N CYS A 111 -3.98 -4.75 -4.56
CA CYS A 111 -3.04 -3.64 -4.54
C CYS A 111 -2.95 -2.90 -5.90
N ILE A 112 -3.21 -3.57 -7.02
CA ILE A 112 -3.18 -2.95 -8.36
C ILE A 112 -4.32 -1.95 -8.52
N THR A 113 -5.49 -2.24 -7.94
CA THR A 113 -6.60 -1.28 -7.91
C THR A 113 -6.18 0.05 -7.27
N LEU A 114 -5.33 0.01 -6.23
CA LEU A 114 -4.81 1.21 -5.56
C LEU A 114 -3.89 2.02 -6.49
N PHE A 115 -3.00 1.36 -7.23
CA PHE A 115 -2.16 2.02 -8.24
C PHE A 115 -2.98 2.64 -9.38
N LEU A 116 -4.05 1.98 -9.81
CA LEU A 116 -4.92 2.50 -10.86
C LEU A 116 -5.80 3.67 -10.38
N GLY A 117 -5.98 3.81 -9.07
CA GLY A 117 -6.77 4.86 -8.44
C GLY A 117 -8.29 4.77 -8.69
N SER A 118 -8.77 3.69 -9.32
CA SER A 118 -10.19 3.51 -9.65
C SER A 118 -10.52 2.03 -9.84
N LYS A 119 -11.58 1.59 -9.15
CA LYS A 119 -12.15 0.25 -9.33
C LYS A 119 -12.77 0.07 -10.72
N GLU A 120 -13.32 1.14 -11.31
CA GLU A 120 -13.88 1.15 -12.66
C GLU A 120 -12.76 0.97 -13.71
N ARG A 121 -11.62 1.65 -13.52
CA ARG A 121 -10.45 1.48 -14.37
C ARG A 121 -9.87 0.08 -14.25
N TYR A 122 -9.78 -0.45 -13.03
CA TYR A 122 -9.38 -1.84 -12.80
C TYR A 122 -10.30 -2.81 -13.53
N ALA A 123 -11.62 -2.70 -13.34
CA ALA A 123 -12.60 -3.57 -13.98
C ALA A 123 -12.51 -3.51 -15.51
N LYS A 124 -12.37 -2.30 -16.08
CA LYS A 124 -12.21 -2.09 -17.52
C LYS A 124 -10.95 -2.78 -18.07
N GLU A 125 -9.81 -2.65 -17.40
CA GLU A 125 -8.57 -3.30 -17.85
C GLU A 125 -8.63 -4.81 -17.66
N PHE A 126 -9.20 -5.30 -16.57
CA PHE A 126 -9.40 -6.73 -16.31
C PHE A 126 -10.29 -7.38 -17.38
N SER A 127 -11.41 -6.75 -17.73
CA SER A 127 -12.32 -7.26 -18.77
C SER A 127 -11.72 -7.20 -20.16
N LYS A 128 -10.95 -6.15 -20.49
CA LYS A 128 -10.35 -5.98 -21.83
C LYS A 128 -9.12 -6.85 -22.04
N ASN A 129 -8.30 -7.02 -21.01
CA ASN A 129 -7.00 -7.68 -21.06
C ASN A 129 -6.86 -8.65 -19.88
N PRO A 130 -7.63 -9.74 -19.84
CA PRO A 130 -7.51 -10.73 -18.77
C PRO A 130 -6.10 -11.35 -18.75
N GLY A 131 -5.57 -11.59 -17.55
CA GLY A 131 -4.21 -12.12 -17.38
C GLY A 131 -3.08 -11.10 -17.60
N THR A 132 -3.38 -9.79 -17.53
CA THR A 132 -2.36 -8.74 -17.55
C THR A 132 -1.45 -8.85 -16.32
N TYR A 133 -0.14 -8.86 -16.56
CA TYR A 133 0.88 -8.73 -15.52
C TYR A 133 1.18 -7.26 -15.26
N TYR A 134 1.16 -6.85 -14.00
CA TYR A 134 1.48 -5.50 -13.56
C TYR A 134 2.84 -5.46 -12.90
N PHE A 135 3.79 -4.77 -13.53
CA PHE A 135 5.13 -4.52 -12.98
C PHE A 135 5.22 -3.06 -12.53
N THR A 136 4.91 -2.81 -11.26
CA THR A 136 5.11 -1.49 -10.67
C THR A 136 6.58 -1.29 -10.29
N THR A 137 7.01 -0.04 -10.14
CA THR A 137 8.37 0.29 -9.67
C THR A 137 8.68 -0.44 -8.36
N GLY A 138 7.78 -0.35 -7.38
CA GLY A 138 7.94 -1.05 -6.11
C GLY A 138 7.95 -2.58 -6.23
N TRP A 139 7.26 -3.17 -7.22
CA TRP A 139 7.34 -4.61 -7.46
C TRP A 139 8.75 -5.04 -7.91
N VAL A 140 9.38 -4.24 -8.77
CA VAL A 140 10.76 -4.46 -9.27
C VAL A 140 11.79 -4.21 -8.16
N GLU A 141 11.64 -3.11 -7.42
CA GLU A 141 12.58 -2.71 -6.36
C GLU A 141 12.56 -3.65 -5.15
N ARG A 142 11.40 -4.20 -4.79
CA ARG A 142 11.20 -5.02 -3.57
C ARG A 142 11.24 -6.54 -3.84
N GLY A 143 11.93 -6.96 -4.90
CA GLY A 143 12.23 -8.37 -5.15
C GLY A 143 13.38 -8.86 -4.30
N SER A 144 13.11 -9.67 -3.28
CA SER A 144 14.15 -10.47 -2.64
C SER A 144 14.63 -11.56 -3.61
N GLU A 145 15.89 -11.43 -4.04
CA GLU A 145 16.74 -12.51 -4.55
C GLU A 145 16.29 -13.23 -5.83
N SER A 146 16.37 -12.48 -6.93
CA SER A 146 17.11 -12.94 -8.10
C SER A 146 17.84 -11.74 -8.67
N VAL A 147 18.84 -11.24 -7.93
CA VAL A 147 19.92 -10.45 -8.52
C VAL A 147 20.78 -11.44 -9.35
N GLY A 148 20.18 -11.98 -10.40
CA GLY A 148 20.92 -12.12 -11.64
C GLY A 148 21.28 -10.69 -12.00
N VAL A 149 22.56 -10.39 -11.87
CA VAL A 149 23.18 -9.14 -12.29
C VAL A 149 22.61 -8.77 -13.67
N TYR A 150 21.63 -7.87 -13.72
CA TYR A 150 21.33 -7.13 -14.96
C TYR A 150 22.41 -6.06 -15.08
N THR A 151 23.63 -6.50 -15.36
CA THR A 151 24.68 -5.64 -15.88
C THR A 151 24.12 -4.98 -17.13
N SER A 152 23.97 -3.66 -17.04
CA SER A 152 23.78 -2.72 -18.14
C SER A 152 22.74 -3.13 -19.19
N CYS A 153 21.46 -2.92 -18.89
CA CYS A 153 20.52 -2.60 -19.96
C CYS A 153 20.61 -1.10 -20.22
N SER A 154 21.39 -0.69 -21.21
CA SER A 154 21.56 0.71 -21.65
C SER A 154 20.29 1.35 -22.23
N ILE A 155 19.15 0.65 -22.18
CA ILE A 155 17.91 1.04 -22.86
C ILE A 155 16.99 1.88 -21.96
N CYS A 156 17.15 1.86 -20.63
CA CYS A 156 16.24 2.61 -19.74
C CYS A 156 16.50 4.13 -19.69
N HIS A 157 17.41 4.68 -20.50
CA HIS A 157 17.61 6.13 -20.58
C HIS A 157 16.69 6.87 -21.55
N SER A 158 15.81 6.21 -22.31
CA SER A 158 14.82 6.99 -23.08
C SER A 158 13.52 6.26 -23.35
N SER A 159 12.44 7.01 -23.12
CA SER A 159 11.16 6.91 -23.80
C SER A 159 10.14 5.91 -23.26
N PHE A 160 9.18 6.52 -22.53
CA PHE A 160 7.77 6.19 -22.51
C PHE A 160 7.26 5.51 -23.81
N HIS A 161 6.33 4.56 -23.62
CA HIS A 161 5.54 3.81 -24.61
C HIS A 161 6.19 2.55 -25.24
N LYS A 162 5.73 1.37 -24.80
CA LYS A 162 4.96 0.41 -25.63
C LYS A 162 4.40 -0.75 -24.80
N ARG A 163 3.10 -1.02 -24.98
CA ARG A 163 2.38 -2.22 -24.50
C ARG A 163 2.93 -3.46 -25.18
N ALA A 164 3.21 -4.52 -24.43
CA ALA A 164 3.48 -5.85 -24.97
C ALA A 164 2.31 -6.79 -24.65
N THR A 165 1.43 -7.03 -25.62
CA THR A 165 0.48 -8.15 -25.60
C THR A 165 1.08 -9.30 -26.40
N ARG A 166 1.44 -10.42 -25.74
CA ARG A 166 1.86 -11.65 -26.42
C ARG A 166 0.64 -12.38 -26.99
N ARG A 167 0.52 -12.43 -28.32
CA ARG A 167 -0.42 -13.32 -29.04
C ARG A 167 0.12 -14.75 -28.94
N ARG A 168 -0.67 -15.69 -28.42
CA ARG A 168 -0.36 -17.14 -28.50
C ARG A 168 -0.65 -17.62 -29.93
N GLU A 169 0.37 -18.04 -30.66
CA GLU A 169 0.22 -18.86 -31.85
C GLU A 169 -0.23 -20.27 -31.44
N LYS A 170 -1.36 -20.73 -32.00
CA LYS A 170 -1.77 -22.13 -31.97
C LYS A 170 -0.91 -22.88 -32.98
N ARG A 171 -0.16 -23.89 -32.54
CA ARG A 171 0.42 -24.91 -33.43
C ARG A 171 -0.66 -25.95 -33.70
N GLY A 172 -0.92 -26.20 -34.99
CA GLY A 172 -1.65 -27.37 -35.48
C GLY A 172 -0.76 -28.60 -35.53
#